data_AF-A0A5J5IWX7-F1
#
_entry.id   AF-A0A5J5IWX7-F1
#
_cell.length_a   1.000
_cell.length_b   1.000
_cell.length_c   1.000
_cell.angle_alpha   90.00
_cell.angle_beta   90.00
_cell.angle_gamma   90.00
#
_symmetry.space_group_name_H-M   'P 1'
#
loop_
_entity.id
_entity.type
_entity.pdbx_description
1 polymer ?
#
loop_
_entity_poly.entity_id
_entity_poly.type
_entity_poly.pdbx_seq_one_letter_code
_entity_poly.pdbx_strand_id
1 'polypeptide(L)' 'MTDELERAGARLRRARASLDSATEAARETALQALAEGHAEAAVARSLGVTRMTIRSWAGKR' A
#
# COMPACT_ATOMS: atom_id res chain seq x y z
N MET A 1 9.17 0.66 33.25
CA MET A 1 9.57 1.43 32.05
C MET A 1 9.72 0.53 30.84
N THR A 2 10.34 -0.65 30.98
CA THR A 2 10.45 -1.68 29.93
C THR A 2 9.10 -2.10 29.34
N ASP A 3 8.09 -2.33 30.18
CA ASP A 3 6.76 -2.80 29.72
C ASP A 3 6.03 -1.79 28.81
N GLU A 4 6.27 -0.49 28.97
CA GLU A 4 5.64 0.53 28.13
C GLU A 4 6.29 0.58 26.74
N LEU A 5 7.62 0.48 26.68
CA LEU A 5 8.36 0.38 25.42
C LEU A 5 7.98 -0.91 24.67
N GLU A 6 7.83 -2.03 25.37
CA GLU A 6 7.40 -3.29 24.76
C GLU A 6 5.98 -3.19 24.18
N ARG A 7 5.04 -2.59 24.91
CA ARG A 7 3.67 -2.35 24.41
C ARG A 7 3.66 -1.41 23.21
N ALA A 8 4.44 -0.33 23.23
CA ALA A 8 4.57 0.60 22.12
C ALA A 8 5.15 -0.11 20.87
N GLY A 9 6.21 -0.89 21.05
CA GLY A 9 6.81 -1.69 19.97
C GLY A 9 5.86 -2.72 19.38
N ALA A 10 5.08 -3.41 20.23
CA ALA A 10 4.06 -4.36 19.77
C ALA A 10 2.95 -3.67 18.96
N ARG A 11 2.51 -2.47 19.39
CA ARG A 11 1.53 -1.67 18.63
C ARG A 11 2.09 -1.23 17.28
N LEU A 12 3.34 -0.78 17.22
CA LEU A 12 4.00 -0.39 15.97
C LEU A 12 4.08 -1.56 14.99
N ARG A 13 4.53 -2.74 15.45
CA ARG A 13 4.62 -3.94 14.59
C ARG A 13 3.26 -4.33 14.02
N ARG A 14 2.20 -4.31 14.85
CA ARG A 14 0.84 -4.59 14.37
C ARG A 14 0.37 -3.58 13.34
N ALA A 15 0.56 -2.28 13.60
CA ALA A 15 0.18 -1.23 12.67
C ALA A 15 0.93 -1.37 11.33
N ARG A 16 2.21 -1.75 11.37
CA ARG A 16 2.99 -2.03 10.16
C ARG A 16 2.44 -3.23 9.39
N ALA A 17 2.16 -4.34 10.06
CA ALA A 17 1.57 -5.52 9.42
C ALA A 17 0.21 -5.20 8.78
N SER A 18 -0.63 -4.38 9.44
CA SER A 18 -1.90 -3.91 8.88
C SER A 18 -1.68 -3.01 7.65
N LEU A 19 -0.71 -2.10 7.68
CA LEU A 19 -0.36 -1.27 6.53
C LEU A 19 0.12 -2.11 5.35
N ASP A 20 0.99 -3.09 5.59
CA ASP A 20 1.53 -3.96 4.55
C ASP A 20 0.39 -4.77 3.90
N SER A 21 -0.52 -5.35 4.71
CA SER A 21 -1.70 -6.07 4.20
C SER A 21 -2.64 -5.17 3.39
N ALA A 22 -2.92 -3.96 3.85
CA ALA A 22 -3.76 -3.00 3.11
C ALA A 22 -3.09 -2.57 1.79
N THR A 23 -1.76 -2.44 1.79
CA THR A 23 -0.98 -2.07 0.62
C THR A 23 -1.01 -3.17 -0.44
N GLU A 24 -0.86 -4.45 -0.07
CA GLU A 24 -0.96 -5.56 -1.01
C GLU A 24 -2.37 -5.66 -1.63
N ALA A 25 -3.43 -5.53 -0.83
CA ALA A 25 -4.81 -5.51 -1.36
C ALA A 25 -5.05 -4.34 -2.34
N ALA A 26 -4.52 -3.15 -2.03
CA ALA A 26 -4.59 -1.99 -2.91
C ALA A 26 -3.79 -2.21 -4.21
N ARG A 27 -2.64 -2.89 -4.11
CA ARG A 27 -1.81 -3.25 -5.26
C ARG A 27 -2.53 -4.22 -6.20
N GLU A 28 -3.13 -5.29 -5.68
CA GLU A 28 -3.92 -6.22 -6.49
C GLU A 28 -5.05 -5.51 -7.24
N THR A 29 -5.80 -4.67 -6.53
CA THR A 29 -6.87 -3.84 -7.11
C THR A 29 -6.33 -2.89 -8.19
N ALA A 30 -5.18 -2.25 -7.95
CA ALA A 30 -4.55 -1.37 -8.92
C ALA A 30 -4.16 -2.12 -10.20
N LEU A 31 -3.55 -3.29 -10.08
CA LEU A 31 -3.13 -4.11 -11.22
C LEU A 31 -4.33 -4.57 -12.06
N GLN A 32 -5.43 -4.96 -11.40
CA GLN A 32 -6.67 -5.32 -12.08
C GLN A 32 -7.24 -4.12 -12.86
N ALA A 33 -7.32 -2.95 -12.23
CA ALA A 33 -7.80 -1.74 -12.91
C ALA A 33 -6.93 -1.35 -14.12
N LEU A 34 -5.60 -1.52 -14.03
CA LEU A 34 -4.71 -1.31 -15.18
C LEU A 34 -4.98 -2.32 -16.30
N ALA A 35 -5.24 -3.59 -15.97
CA ALA A 35 -5.58 -4.63 -16.96
C ALA A 35 -6.91 -4.33 -17.67
N GLU A 36 -7.85 -3.69 -16.99
CA GLU A 36 -9.13 -3.19 -17.53
C GLU A 36 -8.98 -1.90 -18.35
N GLY A 37 -7.77 -1.34 -18.44
CA GLY A 37 -7.46 -0.16 -19.25
C GLY A 37 -7.61 1.18 -18.53
N HIS A 38 -7.80 1.19 -17.20
CA HIS A 38 -7.81 2.44 -16.44
C HIS A 38 -6.44 3.14 -16.48
N ALA A 39 -6.46 4.47 -16.58
CA ALA A 39 -5.24 5.27 -16.58
C ALA A 39 -4.53 5.27 -15.22
N GLU A 40 -3.20 5.11 -15.20
CA GLU A 40 -2.37 5.08 -13.98
C GLU A 40 -2.63 6.26 -13.04
N ALA A 41 -2.83 7.47 -13.60
CA ALA A 41 -3.09 8.67 -12.81
C ALA A 41 -4.45 8.66 -12.11
N ALA A 42 -5.46 8.06 -12.73
CA ALA A 42 -6.79 7.90 -12.13
C ALA A 42 -6.73 6.87 -10.99
N VAL A 43 -6.10 5.72 -11.23
CA VAL A 43 -5.90 4.68 -10.21
C VAL A 43 -5.12 5.24 -9.00
N ALA A 44 -4.04 5.97 -9.25
CA ALA A 44 -3.23 6.62 -8.20
C ALA A 44 -4.07 7.58 -7.34
N ARG A 45 -4.90 8.42 -7.98
CA ARG A 45 -5.77 9.36 -7.27
C ARG A 45 -6.81 8.65 -6.42
N SER A 46 -7.44 7.60 -6.94
CA SER A 46 -8.45 6.82 -6.20
C SER A 46 -7.87 6.13 -4.97
N LEU A 47 -6.63 5.63 -5.06
CA LEU A 47 -5.95 4.94 -3.96
C LEU A 47 -5.18 5.88 -3.02
N GLY A 48 -5.12 7.18 -3.32
CA GLY A 48 -4.37 8.15 -2.52
C GLY A 48 -2.85 7.95 -2.57
N VAL A 49 -2.33 7.37 -3.66
CA VAL A 49 -0.88 7.13 -3.85
C VAL A 49 -0.34 7.93 -5.02
N THR A 50 0.98 7.94 -5.17
CA THR A 50 1.61 8.60 -6.31
C THR A 50 1.49 7.75 -7.57
N ARG A 51 1.52 8.37 -8.76
CA ARG A 51 1.59 7.63 -10.03
C ARG A 51 2.83 6.72 -10.10
N MET A 52 3.94 7.12 -9.47
CA MET A 52 5.17 6.32 -9.45
C MET A 52 5.00 5.03 -8.65
N THR A 53 4.20 5.04 -7.59
CA THR A 53 3.82 3.85 -6.83
C THR A 53 3.08 2.84 -7.72
N ILE A 54 2.07 3.31 -8.46
CA ILE A 54 1.32 2.47 -9.42
C ILE A 54 2.25 1.88 -10.48
N ARG A 55 3.17 2.70 -11.01
CA ARG A 55 4.11 2.29 -12.05
C ARG A 55 5.10 1.24 -11.55
N SER A 56 5.59 1.39 -10.32
CA SER A 56 6.43 0.39 -9.64
C SER A 56 5.69 -0.92 -9.42
N TRP A 57 4.43 -0.88 -8.97
CA TRP A 57 3.61 -2.08 -8.80
C TRP A 57 3.38 -2.83 -10.10
N ALA A 58 3.19 -2.10 -11.20
CA ALA A 58 3.08 -2.65 -12.55
C ALA A 58 4.42 -3.16 -13.14
N GLY A 59 5.53 -3.10 -12.40
CA GLY A 59 6.85 -3.53 -12.84
C GLY A 59 7.50 -2.63 -13.89
N LYS A 60 6.97 -1.42 -14.10
CA LYS A 60 7.47 -0.46 -15.09
C LYS A 60 8.57 0.41 -14.45
N ARG A 61 9.76 0.44 -15.06
CA ARG A 61 10.94 1.21 -14.62
C ARG A 61 11.08 2.55 -15.28
#